data_AF-A0A8B6H143-F1
#
_entry.id   AF-A0A8B6H143-F1
#
_cell.length_a   1.000
_cell.length_b   1.000
_cell.length_c   1.000
_cell.angle_alpha   90.00
_cell.angle_beta   90.00
_cell.angle_gamma   90.00
#
_symmetry.space_group_name_H-M   'P 1'
#
loop_
_entity.id
_entity.type
_entity.pdbx_description
1 polymer ?
#
loop_
_entity_poly.entity_id
_entity_poly.type
_entity_poly.pdbx_seq_one_letter_code
_entity_poly.pdbx_strand_id
1 'polypeptide(L)'
;MHCCSKQCLSLVWKDALKNLRAFHRPAFCSQKIATVEPSSPNVRTEIPGPKSRQLLKELDRIQNTGAVQFFADYDKSYGNYLVDVDDNCMLDLYTQIASIPIGYNHQSLIDAVKNEDNLSTFVNRPALGCYPPRDWITRLQTSLLAVAPPGLTEVQTMACGACSVEHAQKAMFIAFQKKYPDVLSRVRGLGITGAVDFPTVDDRNKAISKLLSKGVNTGACGESSLRLRPTLTLQKHHVDIFLDKLNSVCQEMN
;
A
#
# COMPACT_ATOMS: atom_id res chain seq x y z
N MET A 1 -3.18 8.44 -45.47
CA MET A 1 -2.44 8.30 -44.20
C MET A 1 -3.14 7.30 -43.26
N HIS A 2 -3.19 6.00 -43.60
CA HIS A 2 -3.97 5.00 -42.81
C HIS A 2 -3.30 3.62 -42.63
N CYS A 3 -1.99 3.49 -42.89
CA CYS A 3 -1.30 2.19 -42.81
C CYS A 3 -0.29 2.06 -41.65
N CYS A 4 0.14 3.17 -41.03
CA CYS A 4 1.29 3.13 -40.10
C CYS A 4 0.95 2.70 -38.65
N SER A 5 -0.32 2.72 -38.23
CA SER A 5 -0.69 2.44 -36.82
C SER A 5 -0.86 0.94 -36.50
N LYS A 6 -1.31 0.12 -37.46
CA LYS A 6 -1.55 -1.31 -37.23
C LYS A 6 -0.25 -2.11 -37.10
N GLN A 7 0.81 -1.73 -37.81
CA GLN A 7 2.10 -2.43 -37.76
C GLN A 7 2.85 -2.17 -36.45
N CYS A 8 2.88 -0.93 -35.95
CA CYS A 8 3.50 -0.58 -34.66
C CYS A 8 2.84 -1.31 -33.48
N LEU A 9 1.51 -1.33 -33.41
CA LEU A 9 0.79 -2.04 -32.34
C LEU A 9 1.06 -3.56 -32.38
N SER A 10 1.15 -4.14 -33.58
CA SER A 10 1.41 -5.58 -33.73
C SER A 10 2.83 -5.99 -33.32
N LEU A 11 3.83 -5.11 -33.52
CA LEU A 11 5.22 -5.35 -33.12
C LEU A 11 5.38 -5.25 -31.61
N VAL A 12 4.84 -4.19 -31.00
CA VAL A 12 4.88 -4.00 -29.53
C VAL A 12 4.20 -5.15 -28.79
N TRP A 13 3.06 -5.63 -29.29
CA TRP A 13 2.36 -6.79 -28.69
C TRP A 13 3.11 -8.11 -28.88
N LYS A 14 3.69 -8.35 -30.06
CA LYS A 14 4.48 -9.56 -30.32
C LYS A 14 5.76 -9.59 -29.48
N ASP A 15 6.41 -8.45 -29.28
CA ASP A 15 7.62 -8.36 -28.47
C ASP A 15 7.30 -8.45 -26.97
N ALA A 16 6.19 -7.86 -26.50
CA ALA A 16 5.71 -8.06 -25.13
C ALA A 16 5.39 -9.54 -24.83
N LEU A 17 4.74 -10.26 -25.76
CA LEU A 17 4.44 -11.69 -25.63
C LEU A 17 5.70 -12.58 -25.78
N LYS A 18 6.68 -12.19 -26.60
CA LYS A 18 7.98 -12.88 -26.67
C LYS A 18 8.77 -12.72 -25.37
N ASN A 19 8.75 -11.53 -24.77
CA ASN A 19 9.41 -11.28 -23.49
C ASN A 19 8.73 -12.04 -22.33
N LEU A 20 7.41 -12.28 -22.41
CA LEU A 20 6.73 -13.19 -21.47
C LEU A 20 7.25 -14.64 -21.56
N ARG A 21 7.71 -15.10 -22.74
CA ARG A 21 8.38 -16.41 -22.87
C ARG A 21 9.83 -16.39 -22.35
N ALA A 22 10.46 -15.22 -22.33
CA ALA A 22 11.79 -14.99 -21.79
C ALA A 22 11.83 -14.86 -20.25
N PHE A 23 10.68 -14.93 -19.56
CA PHE A 23 10.60 -15.16 -18.11
C PHE A 23 11.02 -16.60 -17.70
N HIS A 24 11.85 -17.27 -18.51
CA HIS A 24 12.72 -18.29 -17.95
C HIS A 24 13.68 -17.55 -17.03
N ARG A 25 13.59 -17.79 -15.71
CA ARG A 25 14.63 -17.37 -14.76
C ARG A 25 15.99 -17.64 -15.43
N PRO A 26 16.89 -16.66 -15.60
CA PRO A 26 18.29 -17.01 -15.86
C PRO A 26 18.66 -18.01 -14.78
N ALA A 27 19.33 -19.10 -15.14
CA ALA A 27 19.51 -20.31 -14.34
C ALA A 27 20.25 -20.07 -13.01
N PHE A 28 19.68 -19.29 -12.09
CA PHE A 28 19.73 -19.58 -10.68
C PHE A 28 19.00 -20.91 -10.56
N CYS A 29 19.81 -21.96 -10.48
CA CYS A 29 19.46 -23.36 -10.27
C CYS A 29 18.08 -23.47 -9.61
N SER A 30 17.16 -24.25 -10.19
CA SER A 30 15.87 -24.60 -9.58
C SER A 30 16.12 -25.19 -8.18
N GLN A 31 16.21 -24.31 -7.19
CA GLN A 31 16.41 -24.68 -5.80
C GLN A 31 15.03 -24.93 -5.23
N LYS A 32 14.88 -26.08 -4.57
CA LYS A 32 13.66 -26.39 -3.85
C LYS A 32 13.49 -25.36 -2.75
N ILE A 33 12.28 -24.82 -2.65
CA ILE A 33 11.86 -23.95 -1.54
C ILE A 33 12.10 -24.71 -0.22
N ALA A 34 12.67 -24.04 0.77
CA ALA A 34 12.91 -24.60 2.09
C ALA A 34 11.58 -25.03 2.74
N THR A 35 11.61 -26.14 3.48
CA THR A 35 10.42 -26.72 4.12
C THR A 35 10.61 -26.98 5.62
N VAL A 36 11.78 -26.65 6.17
CA VAL A 36 12.15 -26.92 7.56
C VAL A 36 12.80 -25.68 8.13
N GLU A 37 12.39 -25.30 9.33
CA GLU A 37 12.97 -24.17 10.05
C GLU A 37 14.37 -24.52 10.56
N PRO A 38 15.38 -23.65 10.32
CA PRO A 38 16.69 -23.80 10.94
C PRO A 38 16.62 -23.81 12.47
N SER A 39 17.50 -24.58 13.12
CA SER A 39 17.58 -24.63 14.58
C SER A 39 18.30 -23.43 15.21
N SER A 40 19.13 -22.72 14.43
CA SER A 40 19.93 -21.58 14.88
C SER A 40 20.43 -20.75 13.70
N PRO A 41 20.79 -19.47 13.92
CA PRO A 41 21.43 -18.64 12.90
C PRO A 41 22.84 -19.16 12.57
N ASN A 42 23.27 -18.94 11.32
CA ASN A 42 24.58 -19.36 10.82
C ASN A 42 25.09 -18.34 9.79
N VAL A 43 26.00 -17.47 10.21
CA VAL A 43 26.62 -16.45 9.36
C VAL A 43 27.97 -16.99 8.84
N ARG A 44 28.10 -17.06 7.52
CA ARG A 44 29.24 -17.64 6.80
C ARG A 44 30.19 -16.60 6.23
N THR A 45 29.68 -15.41 5.95
CA THR A 45 30.41 -14.29 5.36
C THR A 45 30.03 -13.00 6.07
N GLU A 46 30.81 -11.94 5.86
CA GLU A 46 30.40 -10.58 6.22
C GLU A 46 29.10 -10.17 5.49
N ILE A 47 28.31 -9.28 6.08
CA ILE A 47 27.03 -8.83 5.51
C ILE A 47 27.15 -7.33 5.20
N PRO A 48 26.89 -6.87 3.95
CA PRO A 48 26.57 -7.68 2.77
C PRO A 48 27.78 -8.49 2.26
N GLY A 49 27.55 -9.74 1.87
CA GLY A 49 28.59 -10.63 1.33
C GLY A 49 29.00 -10.30 -0.11
N PRO A 50 29.98 -11.03 -0.67
CA PRO A 50 30.52 -10.75 -2.00
C PRO A 50 29.47 -10.84 -3.12
N LYS A 51 28.54 -11.80 -3.09
CA LYS A 51 27.47 -11.92 -4.09
C LYS A 51 26.44 -10.80 -3.92
N SER A 52 26.04 -10.49 -2.69
CA SER A 52 25.16 -9.35 -2.40
C SER A 52 25.75 -8.04 -2.92
N ARG A 53 27.05 -7.79 -2.71
CA ARG A 53 27.72 -6.59 -3.22
C ARG A 53 27.82 -6.55 -4.75
N GLN A 54 27.96 -7.70 -5.40
CA GLN A 54 27.93 -7.77 -6.86
C GLN A 54 26.55 -7.36 -7.39
N LEU A 55 25.48 -7.95 -6.86
CA LEU A 55 24.09 -7.61 -7.23
C LEU A 55 23.77 -6.13 -6.90
N LEU A 56 24.31 -5.61 -5.81
CA LEU A 56 24.17 -4.21 -5.43
C LEU A 56 24.76 -3.28 -6.50
N LYS A 57 25.97 -3.57 -7.00
CA LYS A 57 26.61 -2.80 -8.09
C LYS A 57 25.80 -2.85 -9.39
N GLU A 58 25.12 -3.96 -9.66
CA GLU A 58 24.25 -4.09 -10.83
C GLU A 58 22.98 -3.25 -10.66
N LEU A 59 22.35 -3.30 -9.48
CA LEU A 59 21.14 -2.54 -9.17
C LEU A 59 21.39 -1.02 -9.10
N ASP A 60 22.56 -0.61 -8.61
CA ASP A 60 22.95 0.79 -8.44
C ASP A 60 23.04 1.56 -9.77
N ARG A 61 23.23 0.83 -10.88
CA ARG A 61 23.16 1.40 -12.23
C ARG A 61 21.74 1.80 -12.65
N ILE A 62 20.73 1.28 -11.97
CA ILE A 62 19.32 1.39 -12.36
C ILE A 62 18.53 2.24 -11.37
N GLN A 63 18.84 2.16 -10.08
CA GLN A 63 18.17 2.94 -9.02
C GLN A 63 19.10 3.21 -7.84
N ASN A 64 18.74 4.17 -6.98
CA ASN A 64 19.47 4.41 -5.73
C ASN A 64 19.38 3.20 -4.80
N THR A 65 20.52 2.67 -4.39
CA THR A 65 20.60 1.46 -3.54
C THR A 65 20.99 1.71 -2.09
N GLY A 66 21.10 2.97 -1.64
CA GLY A 66 21.64 3.31 -0.33
C GLY A 66 20.89 2.72 0.88
N ALA A 67 19.64 2.26 0.70
CA ALA A 67 18.86 1.59 1.74
C ALA A 67 19.00 0.06 1.74
N VAL A 68 19.56 -0.55 0.68
CA VAL A 68 19.66 -2.00 0.53
C VAL A 68 20.71 -2.54 1.49
N GLN A 69 20.31 -3.49 2.35
CA GLN A 69 21.21 -4.12 3.33
C GLN A 69 22.03 -5.27 2.71
N PHE A 70 21.34 -6.15 1.97
CA PHE A 70 21.89 -7.31 1.24
C PHE A 70 20.79 -7.87 0.30
N PHE A 71 21.11 -8.87 -0.53
CA PHE A 71 20.12 -9.55 -1.36
C PHE A 71 19.69 -10.86 -0.68
N ALA A 72 18.38 -11.04 -0.49
CA ALA A 72 17.82 -12.23 0.14
C ALA A 72 17.63 -13.39 -0.84
N ASP A 73 17.89 -14.61 -0.36
CA ASP A 73 17.48 -15.87 -0.99
C ASP A 73 16.19 -16.36 -0.30
N TYR A 74 15.05 -15.87 -0.80
CA TYR A 74 13.75 -16.22 -0.24
C TYR A 74 13.38 -17.69 -0.45
N ASP A 75 13.94 -18.37 -1.46
CA ASP A 75 13.69 -19.79 -1.68
C ASP A 75 14.28 -20.62 -0.51
N LYS A 76 15.38 -20.18 0.11
CA LYS A 76 16.00 -20.84 1.29
C LYS A 76 15.51 -20.36 2.66
N SER A 77 14.81 -19.23 2.70
CA SER A 77 14.29 -18.68 3.96
C SER A 77 13.12 -19.51 4.48
N TYR A 78 12.97 -19.70 5.80
CA TYR A 78 11.85 -20.46 6.35
C TYR A 78 11.54 -20.04 7.79
N GLY A 79 10.25 -19.98 8.13
CA GLY A 79 9.81 -19.60 9.47
C GLY A 79 10.34 -18.22 9.84
N ASN A 80 11.10 -18.13 10.93
CA ASN A 80 11.70 -16.89 11.40
C ASN A 80 13.11 -16.63 10.86
N TYR A 81 13.57 -17.40 9.87
CA TYR A 81 14.92 -17.29 9.34
C TYR A 81 14.96 -16.73 7.93
N LEU A 82 15.70 -15.63 7.76
CA LEU A 82 16.01 -15.02 6.48
C LEU A 82 17.40 -15.46 6.04
N VAL A 83 17.49 -15.96 4.81
CA VAL A 83 18.75 -16.37 4.18
C VAL A 83 19.12 -15.34 3.12
N ASP A 84 20.38 -14.93 3.05
CA ASP A 84 20.90 -14.09 1.97
C ASP A 84 21.51 -14.91 0.82
N VAL A 85 21.83 -14.27 -0.30
CA VAL A 85 22.43 -14.93 -1.47
C VAL A 85 23.84 -15.48 -1.21
N ASP A 86 24.48 -15.05 -0.13
CA ASP A 86 25.79 -15.50 0.35
C ASP A 86 25.68 -16.67 1.35
N ASP A 87 24.49 -17.25 1.49
CA ASP A 87 24.15 -18.38 2.37
C ASP A 87 24.30 -18.07 3.88
N ASN A 88 24.22 -16.79 4.26
CA ASN A 88 24.08 -16.39 5.66
C ASN A 88 22.63 -16.62 6.11
N CYS A 89 22.43 -17.38 7.18
CA CYS A 89 21.13 -17.64 7.78
C CYS A 89 20.97 -16.82 9.06
N MET A 90 19.96 -15.96 9.12
CA MET A 90 19.75 -15.00 10.20
C MET A 90 18.38 -15.20 10.84
N LEU A 91 18.31 -15.16 12.17
CA LEU A 91 17.03 -14.99 12.87
C LEU A 91 16.51 -13.59 12.56
N ASP A 92 15.38 -13.51 11.86
CA ASP A 92 14.80 -12.24 11.42
C ASP A 92 13.72 -11.77 12.40
N LEU A 93 14.10 -10.79 13.21
CA LEU A 93 13.20 -10.07 14.12
C LEU A 93 12.71 -8.73 13.55
N TYR A 94 13.03 -8.43 12.28
CA TYR A 94 12.61 -7.22 11.57
C TYR A 94 11.44 -7.48 10.61
N THR A 95 11.34 -8.71 10.10
CA THR A 95 10.18 -9.27 9.36
C THR A 95 9.69 -8.36 8.23
N GLN A 96 10.64 -7.82 7.45
CA GLN A 96 10.40 -6.91 6.32
C GLN A 96 9.60 -5.67 6.72
N ILE A 97 10.00 -5.01 7.81
CA ILE A 97 9.28 -3.87 8.39
C ILE A 97 7.90 -4.33 8.91
N ALA A 98 7.90 -5.40 9.71
CA ALA A 98 6.70 -5.98 10.32
C ALA A 98 5.57 -6.37 9.33
N SER A 99 5.94 -6.79 8.11
CA SER A 99 4.97 -7.11 7.05
C SER A 99 4.81 -8.61 6.77
N ILE A 100 5.66 -9.48 7.35
CA ILE A 100 5.54 -10.94 7.24
C ILE A 100 4.79 -11.48 8.46
N PRO A 101 3.53 -11.93 8.33
CA PRO A 101 2.69 -12.25 9.49
C PRO A 101 2.95 -13.62 10.13
N ILE A 102 3.35 -14.62 9.34
CA ILE A 102 3.45 -16.03 9.79
C ILE A 102 4.74 -16.72 9.31
N GLY A 103 5.79 -15.94 9.09
CA GLY A 103 7.10 -16.44 8.66
C GLY A 103 7.25 -16.72 7.17
N TYR A 104 8.50 -16.95 6.75
CA TYR A 104 8.88 -17.27 5.37
C TYR A 104 8.46 -18.68 4.98
N ASN A 105 8.03 -18.86 3.72
CA ASN A 105 7.69 -20.17 3.14
C ASN A 105 6.75 -21.04 3.99
N HIS A 106 5.81 -20.40 4.71
CA HIS A 106 4.82 -21.10 5.52
C HIS A 106 3.95 -22.05 4.69
N GLN A 107 3.84 -23.31 5.11
CA GLN A 107 3.24 -24.38 4.31
C GLN A 107 1.80 -24.07 3.87
N SER A 108 0.96 -23.51 4.74
CA SER A 108 -0.42 -23.16 4.39
C SER A 108 -0.53 -22.10 3.27
N LEU A 109 0.45 -21.19 3.13
CA LEU A 109 0.46 -20.22 2.03
C LEU A 109 0.92 -20.88 0.73
N ILE A 110 1.89 -21.79 0.81
CA ILE A 110 2.33 -22.59 -0.34
C ILE A 110 1.18 -23.45 -0.85
N ASP A 111 0.44 -24.10 0.05
CA ASP A 111 -0.72 -24.93 -0.30
C ASP A 111 -1.83 -24.08 -0.93
N ALA A 112 -2.06 -22.86 -0.43
CA ALA A 112 -3.02 -21.93 -1.03
C ALA A 112 -2.60 -21.49 -2.45
N VAL A 113 -1.30 -21.30 -2.71
CA VAL A 113 -0.80 -20.96 -4.06
C VAL A 113 -0.87 -22.16 -5.01
N LYS A 114 -0.61 -23.37 -4.52
CA LYS A 114 -0.65 -24.62 -5.30
C LYS A 114 -2.07 -25.12 -5.58
N ASN A 115 -3.06 -24.67 -4.81
CA ASN A 115 -4.45 -25.05 -5.05
C ASN A 115 -4.91 -24.52 -6.43
N GLU A 116 -5.26 -25.44 -7.33
CA GLU A 116 -5.70 -25.11 -8.70
C GLU A 116 -6.93 -24.21 -8.73
N ASP A 117 -7.82 -24.29 -7.73
CA ASP A 117 -8.99 -23.42 -7.61
C ASP A 117 -8.62 -21.94 -7.48
N ASN A 118 -7.42 -21.64 -6.94
CA ASN A 118 -6.94 -20.28 -6.76
C ASN A 118 -6.25 -19.70 -8.00
N LEU A 119 -6.02 -20.50 -9.05
CA LEU A 119 -5.28 -20.07 -10.24
C LEU A 119 -5.84 -18.77 -10.84
N SER A 120 -7.17 -18.69 -10.98
CA SER A 120 -7.83 -17.51 -11.54
C SER A 120 -7.61 -16.24 -10.72
N THR A 121 -7.46 -16.36 -9.39
CA THR A 121 -7.21 -15.25 -8.46
C THR A 121 -5.84 -14.62 -8.67
N PHE A 122 -4.83 -15.42 -9.01
CA PHE A 122 -3.46 -14.93 -9.22
C PHE A 122 -3.26 -14.29 -10.59
N VAL A 123 -3.95 -14.76 -11.63
CA VAL A 123 -3.74 -14.29 -13.01
C VAL A 123 -4.73 -13.22 -13.46
N ASN A 124 -5.91 -13.12 -12.82
CA ASN A 124 -6.93 -12.14 -13.18
C ASN A 124 -7.13 -11.13 -12.04
N ARG A 125 -6.59 -9.92 -12.19
CA ARG A 125 -6.75 -8.84 -11.21
C ARG A 125 -7.94 -7.92 -11.58
N PRO A 126 -9.10 -8.00 -10.91
CA PRO A 126 -10.27 -7.22 -11.27
C PRO A 126 -10.20 -5.77 -10.78
N ALA A 127 -10.95 -4.88 -11.43
CA ALA A 127 -11.36 -3.62 -10.84
C ALA A 127 -12.47 -3.88 -9.81
N LEU A 128 -12.11 -4.17 -8.56
CA LEU A 128 -13.03 -4.65 -7.51
C LEU A 128 -14.26 -3.76 -7.28
N GLY A 129 -14.17 -2.45 -7.51
CA GLY A 129 -15.31 -1.53 -7.38
C GLY A 129 -16.37 -1.66 -8.49
N CYS A 130 -16.04 -2.32 -9.60
CA CYS A 130 -16.94 -2.50 -10.76
C CYS A 130 -17.27 -3.97 -11.00
N TYR A 131 -16.27 -4.86 -10.91
CA TYR A 131 -16.35 -6.26 -11.31
C TYR A 131 -15.78 -7.18 -10.23
N PRO A 132 -16.35 -7.23 -9.02
CA PRO A 132 -15.88 -8.12 -7.97
C PRO A 132 -16.09 -9.59 -8.36
N PRO A 133 -15.21 -10.52 -7.95
CA PRO A 133 -15.40 -11.95 -8.17
C PRO A 133 -16.57 -12.47 -7.31
N ARG A 134 -17.14 -13.61 -7.74
CA ARG A 134 -18.35 -14.20 -7.14
C ARG A 134 -18.25 -14.52 -5.65
N ASP A 135 -17.05 -14.74 -5.14
CA ASP A 135 -16.75 -15.13 -3.76
C ASP A 135 -16.29 -13.95 -2.89
N TRP A 136 -16.26 -12.72 -3.43
CA TRP A 136 -15.69 -11.55 -2.76
C TRP A 136 -16.31 -11.26 -1.39
N ILE A 137 -17.63 -11.42 -1.25
CA ILE A 137 -18.35 -11.21 0.02
C ILE A 137 -17.85 -12.20 1.07
N THR A 138 -17.80 -13.48 0.73
CA THR A 138 -17.30 -14.53 1.63
C THR A 138 -15.86 -14.23 2.05
N ARG A 139 -15.00 -13.83 1.11
CA ARG A 139 -13.60 -13.48 1.42
C ARG A 139 -13.51 -12.33 2.42
N LEU A 140 -14.31 -11.27 2.28
CA LEU A 140 -14.34 -10.16 3.23
C LEU A 140 -14.83 -10.60 4.62
N GLN A 141 -15.89 -11.42 4.66
CA GLN A 141 -16.48 -11.92 5.90
C GLN A 141 -15.52 -12.83 6.68
N THR A 142 -14.82 -13.74 5.99
CA THR A 142 -13.93 -14.73 6.62
C THR A 142 -12.52 -14.20 6.91
N SER A 143 -12.19 -13.00 6.43
CA SER A 143 -10.88 -12.35 6.69
C SER A 143 -11.03 -11.05 7.49
N LEU A 144 -11.23 -9.92 6.82
CA LEU A 144 -11.17 -8.60 7.42
C LEU A 144 -12.30 -8.35 8.43
N LEU A 145 -13.53 -8.77 8.11
CA LEU A 145 -14.68 -8.55 8.98
C LEU A 145 -14.74 -9.54 10.17
N ALA A 146 -14.09 -10.70 10.06
CA ALA A 146 -13.98 -11.66 11.16
C ALA A 146 -13.20 -11.10 12.37
N VAL A 147 -12.35 -10.10 12.13
CA VAL A 147 -11.53 -9.41 13.15
C VAL A 147 -11.87 -7.91 13.23
N ALA A 148 -13.08 -7.53 12.83
CA ALA A 148 -13.50 -6.13 12.84
C ALA A 148 -13.52 -5.56 14.27
N PRO A 149 -13.00 -4.34 14.50
CA PRO A 149 -13.10 -3.68 15.80
C PRO A 149 -14.57 -3.44 16.22
N PRO A 150 -14.87 -3.40 17.53
CA PRO A 150 -16.22 -3.14 18.02
C PRO A 150 -16.82 -1.86 17.43
N GLY A 151 -18.03 -1.95 16.88
CA GLY A 151 -18.76 -0.83 16.29
C GLY A 151 -18.41 -0.49 14.84
N LEU A 152 -17.41 -1.14 14.23
CA LEU A 152 -17.06 -0.95 12.82
C LEU A 152 -17.54 -2.14 11.98
N THR A 153 -18.71 -1.99 11.33
CA THR A 153 -19.35 -3.07 10.56
C THR A 153 -19.07 -3.04 9.06
N GLU A 154 -18.39 -2.00 8.57
CA GLU A 154 -18.10 -1.78 7.15
C GLU A 154 -16.59 -1.90 6.88
N VAL A 155 -16.23 -2.35 5.67
CA VAL A 155 -14.84 -2.44 5.22
C VAL A 155 -14.70 -1.93 3.79
N GLN A 156 -13.64 -1.16 3.53
CA GLN A 156 -13.22 -0.78 2.20
C GLN A 156 -11.74 -1.15 2.02
N THR A 157 -11.44 -1.87 0.93
CA THR A 157 -10.10 -2.42 0.71
C THR A 157 -9.22 -1.47 -0.11
N MET A 158 -7.94 -1.39 0.26
CA MET A 158 -6.90 -0.59 -0.40
C MET A 158 -5.61 -1.41 -0.43
N ALA A 159 -4.70 -1.10 -1.35
CA ALA A 159 -3.53 -1.95 -1.61
C ALA A 159 -2.35 -1.73 -0.65
N CYS A 160 -2.25 -0.56 -0.02
CA CYS A 160 -1.17 -0.22 0.89
C CYS A 160 -1.62 0.76 1.99
N GLY A 161 -0.82 0.92 3.04
CA GLY A 161 -1.14 1.81 4.16
C GLY A 161 -1.39 3.27 3.76
N ALA A 162 -0.62 3.82 2.81
CA ALA A 162 -0.77 5.21 2.38
C ALA A 162 -2.16 5.47 1.76
N CYS A 163 -2.56 4.67 0.78
CA CYS A 163 -3.86 4.83 0.14
C CYS A 163 -5.03 4.49 1.09
N SER A 164 -4.85 3.60 2.07
CA SER A 164 -5.82 3.39 3.15
C SER A 164 -6.06 4.66 3.96
N VAL A 165 -4.98 5.35 4.40
CA VAL A 165 -5.08 6.60 5.18
C VAL A 165 -5.72 7.71 4.35
N GLU A 166 -5.31 7.86 3.09
CA GLU A 166 -5.88 8.84 2.16
C GLU A 166 -7.38 8.63 1.95
N HIS A 167 -7.79 7.37 1.75
CA HIS A 167 -9.19 7.05 1.54
C HIS A 167 -10.01 7.30 2.79
N ALA A 168 -9.49 6.96 3.97
CA ALA A 168 -10.15 7.22 5.25
C ALA A 168 -10.37 8.74 5.47
N GLN A 169 -9.36 9.57 5.17
CA GLN A 169 -9.50 11.03 5.24
C GLN A 169 -10.57 11.55 4.27
N LYS A 170 -10.58 11.06 3.03
CA LYS A 170 -11.62 11.45 2.05
C LYS A 170 -13.02 11.02 2.49
N ALA A 171 -13.17 9.80 3.00
CA ALA A 171 -14.45 9.28 3.49
C ALA A 171 -15.00 10.16 4.63
N MET A 172 -14.13 10.55 5.56
CA MET A 172 -14.46 11.50 6.62
C MET A 172 -14.95 12.83 6.04
N PHE A 173 -14.23 13.42 5.08
CA PHE A 173 -14.62 14.71 4.51
C PHE A 173 -15.93 14.63 3.74
N ILE A 174 -16.18 13.53 3.02
CA ILE A 174 -17.45 13.30 2.31
C ILE A 174 -18.61 13.22 3.31
N ALA A 175 -18.42 12.55 4.44
CA ALA A 175 -19.44 12.49 5.50
C ALA A 175 -19.73 13.89 6.08
N PHE A 176 -18.69 14.70 6.30
CA PHE A 176 -18.83 16.09 6.75
C PHE A 176 -19.50 16.98 5.71
N GLN A 177 -19.15 16.84 4.43
CA GLN A 177 -19.79 17.55 3.33
C GLN A 177 -21.29 17.26 3.27
N LYS A 178 -21.68 15.99 3.44
CA LYS A 178 -23.10 15.60 3.47
C LYS A 178 -23.83 16.19 4.68
N LYS A 179 -23.15 16.31 5.83
CA LYS A 179 -23.72 16.88 7.06
C LYS A 179 -23.84 18.42 7.00
N TYR A 180 -22.93 19.08 6.29
CA TYR A 180 -22.86 20.54 6.17
C TYR A 180 -22.75 20.99 4.69
N PRO A 181 -23.79 20.75 3.87
CA PRO A 181 -23.72 20.97 2.43
C PRO A 181 -23.58 22.45 2.04
N ASP A 182 -24.04 23.38 2.89
CA ASP A 182 -23.94 24.83 2.67
C ASP A 182 -22.55 25.38 3.05
N VAL A 183 -21.76 24.61 3.81
CA VAL A 183 -20.45 25.03 4.33
C VAL A 183 -19.30 24.35 3.58
N LEU A 184 -19.46 23.08 3.22
CA LEU A 184 -18.41 22.27 2.60
C LEU A 184 -18.86 21.75 1.24
N SER A 185 -17.99 21.81 0.24
CA SER A 185 -18.24 21.24 -1.09
C SER A 185 -16.96 20.67 -1.72
N ARG A 186 -17.13 19.92 -2.82
CA ARG A 186 -16.05 19.41 -3.70
C ARG A 186 -14.87 18.77 -2.96
N VAL A 187 -15.14 17.81 -2.07
CA VAL A 187 -14.09 17.00 -1.43
C VAL A 187 -13.20 16.32 -2.49
N ARG A 188 -11.89 16.53 -2.40
CA ARG A 188 -10.87 15.99 -3.32
C ARG A 188 -9.63 15.51 -2.55
N GLY A 189 -8.87 14.59 -3.13
CA GLY A 189 -7.57 14.17 -2.58
C GLY A 189 -6.65 13.56 -3.64
N LEU A 190 -5.37 13.92 -3.56
CA LEU A 190 -4.24 13.41 -4.37
C LEU A 190 -3.08 13.13 -3.41
N GLY A 191 -2.67 11.86 -3.28
CA GLY A 191 -1.69 11.46 -2.27
C GLY A 191 -2.19 11.72 -0.84
N ILE A 192 -1.29 11.74 0.16
CA ILE A 192 -1.56 11.92 1.62
C ILE A 192 -2.22 13.27 2.00
N THR A 193 -2.75 13.99 1.02
CA THR A 193 -3.38 15.29 1.18
C THR A 193 -4.89 15.18 0.98
N GLY A 194 -5.63 15.66 1.96
CA GLY A 194 -7.08 15.85 1.86
C GLY A 194 -7.40 17.33 1.69
N ALA A 195 -8.33 17.65 0.80
CA ALA A 195 -8.80 19.01 0.62
C ALA A 195 -10.32 19.10 0.55
N VAL A 196 -10.85 20.20 1.07
CA VAL A 196 -12.28 20.54 1.05
C VAL A 196 -12.44 21.99 0.62
N ASP A 197 -13.41 22.25 -0.25
CA ASP A 197 -13.72 23.60 -0.74
C ASP A 197 -14.81 24.27 0.12
N PHE A 198 -14.66 25.58 0.32
CA PHE A 198 -15.67 26.47 0.88
C PHE A 198 -16.30 27.32 -0.25
N PRO A 199 -17.49 27.92 -0.03
CA PRO A 199 -18.19 28.70 -1.07
C PRO A 199 -17.37 29.87 -1.60
N THR A 200 -16.69 30.61 -0.72
CA THR A 200 -15.87 31.77 -1.08
C THR A 200 -14.49 31.74 -0.41
N VAL A 201 -13.57 32.58 -0.88
CA VAL A 201 -12.25 32.77 -0.25
C VAL A 201 -12.37 33.30 1.17
N ASP A 202 -13.37 34.13 1.43
CA ASP A 202 -13.64 34.69 2.76
C ASP A 202 -14.15 33.62 3.71
N ASP A 203 -15.03 32.72 3.25
CA ASP A 203 -15.51 31.60 4.05
C ASP A 203 -14.38 30.63 4.39
N ARG A 204 -13.53 30.32 3.40
CA ARG A 204 -12.31 29.53 3.61
C ARG A 204 -11.40 30.17 4.65
N ASN A 205 -11.12 31.47 4.51
CA ASN A 205 -10.24 32.20 5.43
C ASN A 205 -10.83 32.29 6.84
N LYS A 206 -12.14 32.51 6.97
CA LYS A 206 -12.87 32.45 8.25
C LYS A 206 -12.77 31.07 8.89
N ALA A 207 -12.95 30.00 8.12
CA ALA A 207 -12.83 28.63 8.62
C ALA A 207 -11.42 28.33 9.14
N ILE A 208 -10.37 28.71 8.40
CA ILE A 208 -8.98 28.57 8.85
C ILE A 208 -8.74 29.37 10.13
N SER A 209 -9.18 30.62 10.19
CA SER A 209 -9.01 31.46 11.38
C SER A 209 -9.74 30.90 12.61
N LYS A 210 -10.94 30.35 12.43
CA LYS A 210 -11.73 29.73 13.52
C LYS A 210 -11.15 28.38 13.95
N LEU A 211 -10.61 27.58 13.02
CA LEU A 211 -9.88 26.37 13.35
C LEU A 211 -8.61 26.70 14.15
N LEU A 212 -7.87 27.74 13.73
CA LEU A 212 -6.67 28.19 14.42
C LEU A 212 -6.99 28.68 15.84
N SER A 213 -8.07 29.47 16.03
CA SER A 213 -8.50 29.90 17.36
C SER A 213 -8.97 28.76 18.26
N LYS A 214 -9.33 27.61 17.67
CA LYS A 214 -9.66 26.37 18.37
C LYS A 214 -8.49 25.38 18.48
N GLY A 215 -7.27 25.82 18.16
CA GLY A 215 -6.03 25.05 18.32
C GLY A 215 -5.69 24.12 17.15
N VAL A 216 -6.34 24.26 16.00
CA VAL A 216 -6.10 23.45 14.80
C VAL A 216 -5.47 24.30 13.71
N ASN A 217 -4.18 24.09 13.44
CA ASN A 217 -3.50 24.74 12.33
C ASN A 217 -3.75 24.00 11.01
N THR A 218 -4.26 24.71 9.99
CA THR A 218 -4.49 24.19 8.64
C THR A 218 -4.10 25.22 7.59
N GLY A 219 -3.83 24.77 6.36
CA GLY A 219 -3.36 25.64 5.29
C GLY A 219 -4.42 25.91 4.23
N ALA A 220 -4.44 27.15 3.74
CA ALA A 220 -5.12 27.52 2.51
C ALA A 220 -4.45 26.87 1.28
N CYS A 221 -5.24 26.58 0.25
CA CYS A 221 -4.72 26.20 -1.06
C CYS A 221 -5.62 26.78 -2.15
N GLY A 222 -5.11 27.76 -2.91
CA GLY A 222 -5.89 28.46 -3.94
C GLY A 222 -7.02 29.30 -3.33
N GLU A 223 -8.08 29.52 -4.10
CA GLU A 223 -9.17 30.43 -3.74
C GLU A 223 -10.24 29.81 -2.84
N SER A 224 -10.55 28.52 -3.01
CA SER A 224 -11.65 27.86 -2.28
C SER A 224 -11.23 26.80 -1.28
N SER A 225 -10.01 26.24 -1.38
CA SER A 225 -9.69 25.01 -0.66
C SER A 225 -8.96 25.25 0.67
N LEU A 226 -9.30 24.44 1.67
CA LEU A 226 -8.47 24.14 2.84
C LEU A 226 -7.83 22.78 2.61
N ARG A 227 -6.52 22.66 2.81
CA ARG A 227 -5.76 21.41 2.60
C ARG A 227 -5.15 20.92 3.92
N LEU A 228 -5.41 19.67 4.26
CA LEU A 228 -4.71 18.95 5.31
C LEU A 228 -3.48 18.25 4.74
N ARG A 229 -2.36 18.41 5.46
CA ARG A 229 -1.09 17.74 5.20
C ARG A 229 -0.58 17.11 6.50
N PRO A 230 -1.27 16.09 7.04
CA PRO A 230 -0.86 15.51 8.31
C PRO A 230 0.44 14.74 8.18
N THR A 231 1.13 14.57 9.30
CA THR A 231 2.30 13.70 9.41
C THR A 231 1.87 12.23 9.35
N LEU A 232 2.80 11.33 8.99
CA LEU A 232 2.55 9.88 8.99
C LEU A 232 2.27 9.30 10.39
N THR A 233 2.53 10.08 11.45
CA THR A 233 2.26 9.72 12.84
C THR A 233 0.86 10.11 13.33
N LEU A 234 -0.01 10.61 12.44
CA LEU A 234 -1.40 10.93 12.77
C LEU A 234 -2.12 9.67 13.27
N GLN A 235 -2.78 9.78 14.41
CA GLN A 235 -3.49 8.68 15.08
C GLN A 235 -4.97 9.01 15.16
N LYS A 236 -5.80 7.99 15.46
CA LYS A 236 -7.25 8.16 15.57
C LYS A 236 -7.66 9.33 16.46
N HIS A 237 -7.09 9.45 17.66
CA HIS A 237 -7.44 10.52 18.59
C HIS A 237 -7.14 11.94 18.04
N HIS A 238 -6.09 12.10 17.22
CA HIS A 238 -5.80 13.36 16.54
C HIS A 238 -6.87 13.69 15.50
N VAL A 239 -7.35 12.68 14.77
CA VAL A 239 -8.46 12.82 13.83
C VAL A 239 -9.74 13.20 14.58
N ASP A 240 -10.05 12.53 15.70
CA ASP A 240 -11.21 12.83 16.53
C ASP A 240 -11.20 14.30 17.01
N ILE A 241 -10.05 14.78 17.52
CA ILE A 241 -9.87 16.19 17.92
C ILE A 241 -10.15 17.13 16.75
N PHE A 242 -9.55 16.86 15.58
CA PHE A 242 -9.76 17.67 14.39
C PHE A 242 -11.25 17.71 14.00
N LEU A 243 -11.93 16.57 14.01
CA LEU A 243 -13.33 16.46 13.64
C LEU A 243 -14.24 17.21 14.60
N ASP A 244 -14.00 17.14 15.89
CA ASP A 244 -14.76 17.88 16.89
C ASP A 244 -14.63 19.39 16.67
N LYS A 245 -13.41 19.88 16.41
CA LYS A 245 -13.18 21.31 16.16
C LYS A 245 -13.77 21.73 14.82
N LEU A 246 -13.58 20.94 13.75
CA LEU A 246 -14.18 21.22 12.44
C LEU A 246 -15.71 21.26 12.52
N ASN A 247 -16.32 20.32 13.25
CA ASN A 247 -17.76 20.27 13.46
C ASN A 247 -18.27 21.55 14.16
N SER A 248 -17.57 21.99 15.21
CA SER A 248 -17.88 23.24 15.90
C SER A 248 -17.73 24.46 14.98
N VAL A 249 -16.69 24.52 14.14
CA VAL A 249 -16.51 25.62 13.17
C VAL A 249 -17.62 25.63 12.13
N CYS A 250 -17.95 24.48 11.54
CA CYS A 250 -19.03 24.39 10.56
C CYS A 250 -20.39 24.79 11.16
N GLN A 251 -20.69 24.42 12.41
CA GLN A 251 -21.90 24.85 13.12
C GLN A 251 -21.97 26.36 13.35
N GLU A 252 -20.83 27.03 13.56
CA GLU A 252 -20.77 28.49 13.72
C GLU A 252 -20.85 29.26 12.39
N MET A 253 -20.65 28.57 11.27
CA MET A 253 -20.66 29.17 9.92
C MET A 253 -21.97 28.91 9.17
N ASN A 254 -22.78 27.96 9.66
CA ASN A 254 -24.10 27.61 9.14
C ASN A 254 -25.19 28.44 9.80
#